data_AF-A0A5Q4ESC2-F1
#
_entry.id   AF-A0A5Q4ESC2-F1
#
_cell.length_a   1.000
_cell.length_b   1.000
_cell.length_c   1.000
_cell.angle_alpha   90.00
_cell.angle_beta   90.00
_cell.angle_gamma   90.00
#
_symmetry.space_group_name_H-M   'P 1'
#
loop_
_entity.id
_entity.type
_entity.pdbx_description
1 polymer ?
#
loop_
_entity_poly.entity_id
_entity_poly.type
_entity_poly.pdbx_seq_one_letter_code
_entity_poly.pdbx_strand_id
1 'polypeptide(L)'
;MDDGARHDRKFGSLLDAVEGGDAQSPKQTKPARVKDPAAARRRTRFAQMLGGAMALSGALVGASLAWSEFKPIRPPDVFNDPFDNVLAFALLDKDFNKLPIERRIELLKEMAERFRSLDAGDSALMAAFAAGIGGKARAQLQENLQVLAMDMTEMFAMKYAQAPADQKEEALEAALVEMFTLMQELSPVEGEQRDAAETLERIRERSQRRAENRAGDGGGAMQSAEVGRMIDWIQGDGNQNSSPGERARVTRFMRDTVRYMRGQDINKGPRRD
;
A
#
# COMPACT_ATOMS: atom_id res chain seq x y z
N MET A 1 45.02 10.67 -13.68
CA MET A 1 43.66 11.21 -13.85
C MET A 1 43.79 12.68 -13.54
N ASP A 2 43.84 13.46 -14.62
CA ASP A 2 44.32 14.84 -14.70
C ASP A 2 43.25 15.86 -14.31
N ASP A 3 43.74 16.95 -13.72
CA ASP A 3 43.04 18.20 -13.42
C ASP A 3 42.72 18.96 -14.72
N GLY A 4 41.51 19.53 -14.81
CA GLY A 4 41.01 20.17 -16.04
C GLY A 4 40.19 21.43 -15.78
N ALA A 5 40.88 22.56 -15.80
CA ALA A 5 40.45 23.91 -15.48
C ALA A 5 39.26 24.47 -16.27
N ARG A 6 38.48 25.33 -15.58
CA ARG A 6 37.49 26.26 -16.14
C ARG A 6 38.20 27.38 -16.92
N HIS A 7 37.67 27.72 -18.09
CA HIS A 7 38.05 28.92 -18.83
C HIS A 7 36.85 29.81 -19.13
N ASP A 8 36.87 30.99 -18.54
CA ASP A 8 36.16 32.19 -18.97
C ASP A 8 36.57 32.58 -20.40
N ARG A 9 35.59 32.96 -21.23
CA ARG A 9 35.84 33.81 -22.39
C ARG A 9 34.74 34.87 -22.55
N LYS A 10 35.09 36.07 -22.08
CA LYS A 10 34.56 37.35 -22.56
C LYS A 10 35.03 37.54 -24.01
N PHE A 11 34.10 37.77 -24.93
CA PHE A 11 34.41 38.35 -26.23
C PHE A 11 33.97 39.80 -26.24
N GLY A 12 34.97 40.68 -26.11
CA GLY A 12 34.85 42.10 -26.39
C GLY A 12 35.26 42.39 -27.83
N SER A 13 34.43 43.19 -28.49
CA SER A 13 34.76 44.27 -29.43
C SER A 13 35.75 44.00 -30.56
N LEU A 14 35.23 43.92 -31.78
CA LEU A 14 35.88 44.45 -32.97
C LEU A 14 34.81 44.94 -33.94
N LEU A 15 34.61 46.25 -34.00
CA LEU A 15 34.34 47.06 -35.20
C LEU A 15 33.95 48.46 -34.75
N ASP A 16 34.96 49.14 -34.24
CA ASP A 16 35.04 50.59 -34.24
C ASP A 16 35.51 51.02 -35.65
N ALA A 17 35.10 52.21 -36.07
CA ALA A 17 35.38 52.90 -37.33
C ALA A 17 34.63 52.45 -38.60
N VAL A 18 33.53 53.15 -38.92
CA VAL A 18 33.36 53.83 -40.21
C VAL A 18 32.59 55.14 -39.97
N GLU A 19 33.20 56.23 -40.41
CA GLU A 19 32.72 57.61 -40.47
C GLU A 19 31.44 57.81 -41.28
N GLY A 20 30.72 58.88 -40.97
CA GLY A 20 30.09 59.72 -41.98
C GLY A 20 28.57 59.77 -41.96
N GLY A 21 28.03 60.96 -41.66
CA GLY A 21 26.70 61.35 -42.13
C GLY A 21 25.83 62.04 -41.09
N ASP A 22 26.03 63.35 -40.93
CA ASP A 22 25.01 64.24 -40.36
C ASP A 22 23.74 64.18 -41.23
N ALA A 23 22.73 63.46 -40.77
CA ALA A 23 21.37 63.52 -41.29
C ALA A 23 20.39 63.58 -40.12
N GLN A 24 19.90 64.79 -39.85
CA GLN A 24 18.80 65.05 -38.94
C GLN A 24 17.56 64.25 -39.40
N SER A 25 17.30 63.14 -38.72
CA SER A 25 16.07 62.37 -38.92
C SER A 25 14.88 63.13 -38.33
N PRO A 26 13.75 63.25 -39.06
CA PRO A 26 12.58 63.95 -38.56
C PRO A 26 12.02 63.23 -37.35
N LYS A 27 11.69 63.99 -36.29
CA LYS A 27 11.00 63.49 -35.10
C LYS A 27 9.71 62.78 -35.52
N GLN A 28 9.75 61.46 -35.59
CA GLN A 28 8.53 60.64 -35.72
C GLN A 28 7.75 60.79 -34.42
N THR A 29 6.75 61.67 -34.45
CA THR A 29 5.66 61.69 -33.48
C THR A 29 4.97 60.33 -33.53
N LYS A 30 5.21 59.50 -32.50
CA LYS A 30 4.44 58.26 -32.28
C LYS A 30 2.96 58.63 -32.35
N PRO A 31 2.17 58.07 -33.29
CA PRO A 31 0.74 58.33 -33.29
C PRO A 31 0.19 57.86 -31.95
N ALA A 32 -0.53 58.73 -31.27
CA ALA A 32 -1.25 58.38 -30.05
C ALA A 32 -2.07 57.13 -30.36
N ARG A 33 -1.70 56.01 -29.72
CA ARG A 33 -2.37 54.73 -29.86
C ARG A 33 -3.82 54.94 -29.43
N VAL A 34 -4.71 55.15 -30.39
CA VAL A 34 -6.16 55.21 -30.16
C VAL A 34 -6.50 53.89 -29.48
N LYS A 35 -6.81 53.95 -28.19
CA LYS A 35 -7.27 52.80 -27.41
C LYS A 35 -8.64 52.44 -27.97
N ASP A 36 -8.65 51.58 -28.97
CA ASP A 36 -9.88 51.11 -29.59
C ASP A 36 -10.74 50.43 -28.52
N PRO A 37 -11.88 51.03 -28.11
CA PRO A 37 -12.70 50.50 -27.02
C PRO A 37 -13.30 49.14 -27.37
N ALA A 38 -13.37 48.79 -28.67
CA ALA A 38 -13.82 47.48 -29.13
C ALA A 38 -12.79 46.38 -28.81
N ALA A 39 -11.49 46.66 -28.94
CA ALA A 39 -10.41 45.72 -28.62
C ALA A 39 -10.31 45.46 -27.10
N ALA A 40 -10.56 46.48 -26.29
CA ALA A 40 -10.61 46.37 -24.83
C ALA A 40 -11.80 45.49 -24.35
N ARG A 41 -12.97 45.64 -24.98
CA ARG A 41 -14.17 44.83 -24.71
C ARG A 41 -14.03 43.36 -25.14
N ARG A 42 -13.33 43.08 -26.26
CA ARG A 42 -13.04 41.69 -26.68
C ARG A 42 -12.08 40.99 -25.72
N ARG A 43 -11.05 41.69 -25.23
CA ARG A 43 -10.10 41.15 -24.25
C ARG A 43 -10.73 40.87 -22.88
N THR A 44 -11.62 41.73 -22.42
CA THR A 44 -12.36 41.50 -21.16
C THR A 44 -13.35 40.34 -21.28
N ARG A 45 -14.07 40.22 -22.40
CA ARG A 45 -14.94 39.05 -22.65
C ARG A 45 -14.16 37.74 -22.77
N PHE A 46 -12.99 37.77 -23.42
CA PHE A 46 -12.12 36.59 -23.51
C PHE A 46 -11.53 36.20 -22.15
N ALA A 47 -11.10 37.17 -21.33
CA ALA A 47 -10.63 36.93 -19.97
C ALA A 47 -11.76 36.42 -19.04
N GLN A 48 -12.99 36.92 -19.20
CA GLN A 48 -14.17 36.40 -18.49
C GLN A 48 -14.55 34.98 -18.94
N MET A 49 -14.45 34.68 -20.25
CA MET A 49 -14.63 33.32 -20.76
C MET A 49 -13.54 32.36 -20.26
N LEU A 50 -12.27 32.77 -20.26
CA LEU A 50 -11.17 31.96 -19.72
C LEU A 50 -11.33 31.73 -18.20
N GLY A 51 -11.68 32.77 -17.45
CA GLY A 51 -11.93 32.68 -16.02
C GLY A 51 -13.12 31.77 -15.71
N GLY A 52 -14.20 31.89 -16.49
CA GLY A 52 -15.37 31.00 -16.39
C GLY A 52 -15.03 29.54 -16.73
N ALA A 53 -14.25 29.31 -17.79
CA ALA A 53 -13.81 27.97 -18.17
C ALA A 53 -12.89 27.33 -17.11
N MET A 54 -11.95 28.10 -16.54
CA MET A 54 -11.08 27.62 -15.45
C MET A 54 -11.85 27.31 -14.17
N ALA A 55 -12.80 28.15 -13.79
CA ALA A 55 -13.66 27.91 -12.63
C ALA A 55 -14.53 26.65 -12.81
N LEU A 56 -15.08 26.45 -14.02
CA LEU A 56 -15.85 25.26 -14.35
C LEU A 56 -14.99 24.00 -14.32
N SER A 57 -13.77 24.05 -14.86
CA SER A 57 -12.84 22.91 -14.79
C SER A 57 -12.41 22.60 -13.35
N GLY A 58 -12.16 23.62 -12.53
CA GLY A 58 -11.84 23.45 -11.11
C GLY A 58 -13.01 22.84 -10.33
N ALA A 59 -14.24 23.28 -10.61
CA ALA A 59 -15.45 22.74 -10.02
C ALA A 59 -15.70 21.27 -10.44
N LEU A 60 -15.46 20.92 -11.71
CA LEU A 60 -15.59 19.54 -12.19
C LEU A 60 -14.54 18.61 -11.57
N VAL A 61 -13.28 19.07 -11.45
CA VAL A 61 -12.24 18.31 -10.76
C VAL A 61 -12.57 18.17 -9.28
N GLY A 62 -12.98 19.26 -8.62
CA GLY A 62 -13.39 19.24 -7.22
C GLY A 62 -14.59 18.33 -6.96
N ALA A 63 -15.60 18.36 -7.83
CA ALA A 63 -16.77 17.49 -7.76
C ALA A 63 -16.39 16.02 -8.02
N SER A 64 -15.49 15.75 -8.97
CA SER A 64 -14.99 14.38 -9.22
C SER A 64 -14.21 13.83 -8.03
N LEU A 65 -13.37 14.66 -7.38
CA LEU A 65 -12.64 14.27 -6.18
C LEU A 65 -13.59 14.05 -5.00
N ALA A 66 -14.54 14.96 -4.78
CA ALA A 66 -15.55 14.82 -3.73
C ALA A 66 -16.44 13.59 -3.94
N TRP A 67 -16.87 13.31 -5.17
CA TRP A 67 -17.64 12.11 -5.48
C TRP A 67 -16.85 10.83 -5.20
N SER A 68 -15.55 10.82 -5.50
CA SER A 68 -14.69 9.67 -5.20
C SER A 68 -14.51 9.43 -3.70
N GLU A 69 -14.56 10.49 -2.88
CA GLU A 69 -14.38 10.40 -1.43
C GLU A 69 -15.69 10.04 -0.69
N PHE A 70 -16.81 10.65 -1.10
CA PHE A 70 -18.10 10.53 -0.40
C PHE A 70 -19.09 9.56 -1.04
N LYS A 71 -18.74 8.87 -2.13
CA LYS A 71 -19.63 7.86 -2.70
C LYS A 71 -19.91 6.75 -1.66
N PRO A 72 -21.18 6.35 -1.47
CA PRO A 72 -21.50 5.19 -0.65
C PRO A 72 -20.78 3.95 -1.20
N ILE A 73 -19.98 3.30 -0.36
CA ILE A 73 -19.35 2.02 -0.71
C ILE A 73 -20.46 0.98 -0.75
N ARG A 74 -20.64 0.35 -1.91
CA ARG A 74 -21.55 -0.79 -2.08
C ARG A 74 -20.70 -2.03 -2.25
N PRO A 75 -20.41 -2.78 -1.17
CA PRO A 75 -19.72 -4.05 -1.32
C PRO A 75 -20.57 -4.98 -2.19
N PRO A 76 -19.96 -5.74 -3.11
CA PRO A 76 -20.67 -6.68 -3.95
C PRO A 76 -21.26 -7.83 -3.10
N ASP A 77 -22.33 -8.43 -3.59
CA ASP A 77 -22.90 -9.65 -3.04
C ASP A 77 -22.11 -10.84 -3.59
N VAL A 78 -21.39 -11.53 -2.71
CA VAL A 78 -20.45 -12.59 -3.12
C VAL A 78 -21.16 -13.76 -3.80
N PHE A 79 -22.44 -14.03 -3.54
CA PHE A 79 -23.14 -15.16 -4.14
C PHE A 79 -24.00 -14.77 -5.35
N ASN A 80 -24.50 -13.53 -5.38
CA ASN A 80 -25.41 -13.08 -6.43
C ASN A 80 -24.72 -12.28 -7.55
N ASP A 81 -23.60 -11.61 -7.27
CA ASP A 81 -22.90 -10.80 -8.29
C ASP A 81 -21.94 -11.64 -9.16
N PRO A 82 -21.59 -11.16 -10.38
CA PRO A 82 -20.56 -11.76 -11.21
C PRO A 82 -19.23 -11.90 -10.46
N PHE A 83 -18.61 -13.09 -10.55
CA PHE A 83 -17.45 -13.44 -9.73
C PHE A 83 -16.22 -12.55 -10.00
N ASP A 84 -16.05 -12.14 -11.26
CA ASP A 84 -15.03 -11.19 -11.70
C ASP A 84 -15.19 -9.82 -11.04
N ASN A 85 -16.41 -9.33 -10.84
CA ASN A 85 -16.67 -8.08 -10.12
C ASN A 85 -16.32 -8.19 -8.64
N VAL A 86 -16.67 -9.31 -8.00
CA VAL A 86 -16.34 -9.56 -6.58
C VAL A 86 -14.82 -9.63 -6.39
N LEU A 87 -14.13 -10.38 -7.24
CA LEU A 87 -12.67 -10.46 -7.26
C LEU A 87 -12.03 -9.09 -7.51
N ALA A 88 -12.50 -8.35 -8.51
CA ALA A 88 -11.97 -7.03 -8.83
C ALA A 88 -12.15 -6.06 -7.65
N PHE A 89 -13.30 -6.08 -6.97
CA PHE A 89 -13.54 -5.27 -5.78
C PHE A 89 -12.56 -5.62 -4.66
N ALA A 90 -12.51 -6.90 -4.25
CA ALA A 90 -11.69 -7.32 -3.11
C ALA A 90 -10.18 -7.17 -3.36
N LEU A 91 -9.73 -7.36 -4.60
CA LEU A 91 -8.31 -7.44 -4.92
C LEU A 91 -7.74 -6.16 -5.53
N LEU A 92 -8.53 -5.41 -6.30
CA LEU A 92 -8.04 -4.30 -7.11
C LEU A 92 -8.66 -2.94 -6.74
N ASP A 93 -9.82 -2.92 -6.09
CA ASP A 93 -10.46 -1.68 -5.68
C ASP A 93 -9.84 -1.16 -4.36
N LYS A 94 -9.67 0.16 -4.27
CA LYS A 94 -9.23 0.84 -3.06
C LYS A 94 -10.35 0.94 -2.03
N ASP A 95 -11.60 0.88 -2.48
CA ASP A 95 -12.77 0.91 -1.61
C ASP A 95 -12.84 -0.34 -0.71
N PHE A 96 -12.20 -1.45 -1.09
CA PHE A 96 -12.03 -2.61 -0.20
C PHE A 96 -11.34 -2.21 1.11
N ASN A 97 -10.24 -1.45 1.05
CA ASN A 97 -9.49 -1.02 2.24
C ASN A 97 -10.25 -0.01 3.11
N LYS A 98 -11.34 0.59 2.60
CA LYS A 98 -12.21 1.48 3.39
C LYS A 98 -13.24 0.71 4.24
N LEU A 99 -13.41 -0.59 3.99
CA LEU A 99 -14.29 -1.44 4.77
C LEU A 99 -13.65 -1.78 6.14
N PRO A 100 -14.46 -1.91 7.21
CA PRO A 100 -14.00 -2.50 8.46
C PRO A 100 -13.33 -3.85 8.23
N ILE A 101 -12.30 -4.17 9.03
CA ILE A 101 -11.51 -5.39 8.86
C ILE A 101 -12.39 -6.65 8.92
N GLU A 102 -13.40 -6.65 9.79
CA GLU A 102 -14.36 -7.76 9.92
C GLU A 102 -15.11 -8.00 8.61
N ARG A 103 -15.57 -6.92 7.95
CA ARG A 103 -16.29 -7.03 6.67
C ARG A 103 -15.36 -7.45 5.53
N ARG A 104 -14.10 -7.02 5.55
CA ARG A 104 -13.08 -7.48 4.58
C ARG A 104 -12.81 -8.98 4.74
N ILE A 105 -12.65 -9.44 5.96
CA ILE A 105 -12.46 -10.86 6.26
C ILE A 105 -13.67 -11.67 5.83
N GLU A 106 -14.88 -11.20 6.16
CA GLU A 106 -16.14 -11.87 5.78
C GLU A 106 -16.27 -12.01 4.26
N LEU A 107 -16.02 -10.93 3.50
CA LEU A 107 -16.01 -10.99 2.03
C LEU A 107 -15.02 -12.03 1.51
N LEU A 108 -13.81 -12.10 2.08
CA LEU A 108 -12.82 -13.09 1.64
C LEU A 108 -13.20 -14.53 2.02
N LYS A 109 -13.89 -14.73 3.16
CA LYS A 109 -14.45 -16.04 3.55
C LYS A 109 -15.54 -16.48 2.58
N GLU A 110 -16.51 -15.61 2.32
CA GLU A 110 -17.58 -15.85 1.34
C GLU A 110 -16.97 -16.16 -0.04
N MET A 111 -15.91 -15.43 -0.43
CA MET A 111 -15.21 -15.67 -1.69
C MET A 111 -14.51 -17.03 -1.69
N ALA A 112 -13.79 -17.39 -0.62
CA ALA A 112 -13.13 -18.67 -0.49
C ALA A 112 -14.13 -19.84 -0.51
N GLU A 113 -15.29 -19.66 0.11
CA GLU A 113 -16.40 -20.62 0.06
C GLU A 113 -16.96 -20.75 -1.36
N ARG A 114 -17.24 -19.63 -2.03
CA ARG A 114 -17.66 -19.64 -3.43
C ARG A 114 -16.62 -20.33 -4.31
N PHE A 115 -15.33 -20.06 -4.10
CA PHE A 115 -14.22 -20.71 -4.79
C PHE A 115 -14.25 -22.24 -4.67
N ARG A 116 -14.48 -22.78 -3.46
CA ARG A 116 -14.60 -24.23 -3.24
C ARG A 116 -15.86 -24.82 -3.88
N SER A 117 -16.91 -24.02 -4.00
CA SER A 117 -18.15 -24.43 -4.66
C SER A 117 -18.11 -24.40 -6.19
N LEU A 118 -17.11 -23.72 -6.79
CA LEU A 118 -16.92 -23.71 -8.24
C LEU A 118 -16.38 -25.07 -8.71
N ASP A 119 -17.02 -25.63 -9.73
CA ASP A 119 -16.64 -26.92 -10.31
C ASP A 119 -15.28 -26.83 -11.01
N ALA A 120 -14.57 -27.96 -11.17
CA ALA A 120 -13.24 -28.00 -11.81
C ALA A 120 -13.20 -27.40 -13.24
N GLY A 121 -14.36 -27.26 -13.89
CA GLY A 121 -14.52 -26.61 -15.20
C GLY A 121 -14.34 -25.08 -15.20
N ASP A 122 -14.52 -24.40 -14.06
CA ASP A 122 -14.35 -22.94 -13.93
C ASP A 122 -12.88 -22.50 -13.76
N SER A 123 -11.96 -23.46 -13.77
CA SER A 123 -10.51 -23.25 -13.82
C SER A 123 -10.07 -22.33 -14.97
N ALA A 124 -10.83 -22.31 -16.08
CA ALA A 124 -10.57 -21.43 -17.21
C ALA A 124 -10.78 -19.95 -16.87
N LEU A 125 -11.82 -19.63 -16.09
CA LEU A 125 -12.11 -18.26 -15.64
C LEU A 125 -11.02 -17.78 -14.67
N MET A 126 -10.52 -18.68 -13.82
CA MET A 126 -9.42 -18.38 -12.90
C MET A 126 -8.08 -18.18 -13.59
N ALA A 127 -7.77 -19.03 -14.56
CA ALA A 127 -6.59 -18.85 -15.40
C ALA A 127 -6.67 -17.55 -16.20
N ALA A 128 -7.85 -17.18 -16.72
CA ALA A 128 -8.07 -15.92 -17.43
C ALA A 128 -7.91 -14.71 -16.49
N PHE A 129 -8.42 -14.77 -15.27
CA PHE A 129 -8.22 -13.73 -14.25
C PHE A 129 -6.74 -13.58 -13.90
N ALA A 130 -6.05 -14.69 -13.59
CA ALA A 130 -4.63 -14.69 -13.27
C ALA A 130 -3.77 -14.17 -14.44
N ALA A 131 -4.10 -14.53 -15.68
CA ALA A 131 -3.46 -14.01 -16.89
C ALA A 131 -3.76 -12.51 -17.12
N GLY A 132 -4.92 -12.03 -16.66
CA GLY A 132 -5.35 -10.64 -16.74
C GLY A 132 -4.68 -9.71 -15.72
N ILE A 133 -4.15 -10.24 -14.61
CA ILE A 133 -3.43 -9.44 -13.60
C ILE A 133 -2.01 -9.15 -14.07
N GLY A 134 -1.85 -8.07 -14.84
CA GLY A 134 -0.57 -7.54 -15.29
C GLY A 134 -0.22 -6.17 -14.69
N GLY A 135 1.08 -5.87 -14.57
CA GLY A 135 1.58 -4.51 -14.31
C GLY A 135 1.01 -3.83 -13.06
N LYS A 136 0.30 -2.71 -13.25
CA LYS A 136 -0.26 -1.88 -12.16
C LYS A 136 -1.31 -2.62 -11.31
N ALA A 137 -2.07 -3.54 -11.89
CA ALA A 137 -3.06 -4.33 -11.16
C ALA A 137 -2.38 -5.24 -10.13
N ARG A 138 -1.24 -5.83 -10.48
CA ARG A 138 -0.43 -6.63 -9.54
C ARG A 138 0.10 -5.80 -8.37
N ALA A 139 0.56 -4.58 -8.64
CA ALA A 139 1.04 -3.69 -7.59
C ALA A 139 -0.09 -3.29 -6.62
N GLN A 140 -1.29 -2.97 -7.14
CA GLN A 140 -2.45 -2.66 -6.30
C GLN A 140 -2.91 -3.87 -5.47
N LEU A 141 -2.95 -5.06 -6.09
CA LEU A 141 -3.21 -6.31 -5.37
C LEU A 141 -2.23 -6.49 -4.21
N GLN A 142 -0.94 -6.31 -4.47
CA GLN A 142 0.08 -6.42 -3.43
C GLN A 142 -0.13 -5.40 -2.31
N GLU A 143 -0.43 -4.15 -2.64
CA GLU A 143 -0.74 -3.11 -1.65
C GLU A 143 -1.98 -3.46 -0.80
N ASN A 144 -3.07 -3.91 -1.43
CA ASN A 144 -4.30 -4.29 -0.73
C ASN A 144 -4.07 -5.49 0.21
N LEU A 145 -3.35 -6.52 -0.26
CA LEU A 145 -2.99 -7.67 0.57
C LEU A 145 -2.07 -7.28 1.73
N GLN A 146 -1.16 -6.33 1.52
CA GLN A 146 -0.28 -5.82 2.57
C GLN A 146 -1.04 -5.09 3.66
N VAL A 147 -1.95 -4.18 3.29
CA VAL A 147 -2.82 -3.46 4.23
C VAL A 147 -3.68 -4.45 5.03
N LEU A 148 -4.31 -5.41 4.33
CA LEU A 148 -5.10 -6.45 4.99
C LEU A 148 -4.27 -7.27 5.99
N ALA A 149 -3.07 -7.70 5.61
CA ALA A 149 -2.20 -8.49 6.49
C ALA A 149 -1.82 -7.70 7.77
N MET A 150 -1.56 -6.40 7.63
CA MET A 150 -1.29 -5.54 8.79
C MET A 150 -2.51 -5.38 9.68
N ASP A 151 -3.67 -5.10 9.10
CA ASP A 151 -4.91 -4.92 9.87
C ASP A 151 -5.30 -6.20 10.61
N MET A 152 -5.13 -7.36 9.97
CA MET A 152 -5.31 -8.66 10.62
C MET A 152 -4.32 -8.86 11.76
N THR A 153 -3.04 -8.55 11.55
CA THR A 153 -2.01 -8.68 12.58
C THR A 153 -2.29 -7.74 13.76
N GLU A 154 -2.71 -6.51 13.50
CA GLU A 154 -3.08 -5.54 14.53
C GLU A 154 -4.32 -5.98 15.31
N MET A 155 -5.33 -6.56 14.65
CA MET A 155 -6.50 -7.13 15.32
C MET A 155 -6.08 -8.20 16.34
N PHE A 156 -5.18 -9.13 15.98
CA PHE A 156 -4.66 -10.13 16.91
C PHE A 156 -3.75 -9.52 17.98
N ALA A 157 -2.91 -8.55 17.61
CA ALA A 157 -2.05 -7.85 18.54
C ALA A 157 -2.84 -7.07 19.60
N MET A 158 -3.99 -6.50 19.24
CA MET A 158 -4.89 -5.81 20.15
C MET A 158 -5.51 -6.77 21.16
N LYS A 159 -6.06 -7.91 20.71
CA LYS A 159 -6.59 -8.97 21.59
C LYS A 159 -5.52 -9.45 22.57
N TYR A 160 -4.32 -9.75 22.07
CA TYR A 160 -3.17 -10.13 22.88
C TYR A 160 -2.77 -9.04 23.89
N ALA A 161 -2.79 -7.76 23.49
CA ALA A 161 -2.40 -6.65 24.35
C ALA A 161 -3.35 -6.46 25.53
N GLN A 162 -4.65 -6.74 25.35
CA GLN A 162 -5.68 -6.63 26.38
C GLN A 162 -5.61 -7.72 27.46
N ALA A 163 -4.97 -8.86 27.19
CA ALA A 163 -4.86 -9.95 28.15
C ALA A 163 -4.09 -9.57 29.43
N PRO A 164 -4.44 -10.11 30.61
CA PRO A 164 -3.66 -9.97 31.83
C PRO A 164 -2.20 -10.43 31.69
N ALA A 165 -1.30 -9.90 32.52
CA ALA A 165 0.14 -10.19 32.43
C ALA A 165 0.48 -11.66 32.68
N ASP A 166 -0.25 -12.30 33.60
CA ASP A 166 -0.15 -13.72 33.96
C ASP A 166 -0.76 -14.66 32.91
N GLN A 167 -1.62 -14.15 32.03
CA GLN A 167 -2.28 -14.91 30.95
C GLN A 167 -1.71 -14.61 29.57
N LYS A 168 -0.58 -13.89 29.48
CA LYS A 168 -0.01 -13.48 28.18
C LYS A 168 0.35 -14.66 27.29
N GLU A 169 0.86 -15.75 27.85
CA GLU A 169 1.27 -16.91 27.03
C GLU A 169 0.06 -17.62 26.43
N GLU A 170 -0.96 -17.89 27.25
CA GLU A 170 -2.23 -18.47 26.80
C GLU A 170 -2.94 -17.58 25.77
N ALA A 171 -2.98 -16.27 26.02
CA ALA A 171 -3.58 -15.32 25.07
C ALA A 171 -2.82 -15.25 23.74
N LEU A 172 -1.49 -15.39 23.77
CA LEU A 172 -0.67 -15.45 22.56
C LEU A 172 -0.96 -16.73 21.78
N GLU A 173 -1.03 -17.87 22.46
CA GLU A 173 -1.38 -19.16 21.86
C GLU A 173 -2.76 -19.13 21.23
N ALA A 174 -3.78 -18.66 21.96
CA ALA A 174 -5.13 -18.50 21.44
C ALA A 174 -5.18 -17.59 20.20
N ALA A 175 -4.46 -16.46 20.22
CA ALA A 175 -4.38 -15.57 19.06
C ALA A 175 -3.72 -16.23 17.84
N LEU A 176 -2.69 -17.06 18.05
CA LEU A 176 -2.03 -17.80 16.98
C LEU A 176 -2.93 -18.89 16.40
N VAL A 177 -3.64 -19.64 17.25
CA VAL A 177 -4.61 -20.65 16.82
C VAL A 177 -5.73 -20.00 16.00
N GLU A 178 -6.28 -18.89 16.47
CA GLU A 178 -7.32 -18.14 15.76
C GLU A 178 -6.79 -17.61 14.41
N MET A 179 -5.56 -17.07 14.38
CA MET A 179 -4.92 -16.62 13.16
C MET A 179 -4.71 -17.75 12.14
N PHE A 180 -4.24 -18.92 12.57
CA PHE A 180 -4.08 -20.09 11.69
C PHE A 180 -5.42 -20.61 11.17
N THR A 181 -6.42 -20.69 12.05
CA THR A 181 -7.78 -21.10 11.67
C THR A 181 -8.34 -20.16 10.61
N LEU A 182 -8.20 -18.85 10.82
CA LEU A 182 -8.63 -17.86 9.85
C LEU A 182 -7.90 -17.99 8.52
N MET A 183 -6.58 -18.21 8.51
CA MET A 183 -5.84 -18.46 7.26
C MET A 183 -6.33 -19.71 6.52
N GLN A 184 -6.73 -20.77 7.24
CA GLN A 184 -7.32 -21.96 6.62
C GLN A 184 -8.70 -21.67 6.03
N GLU A 185 -9.55 -20.94 6.75
CA GLU A 185 -10.87 -20.53 6.26
C GLU A 185 -10.80 -19.62 5.04
N LEU A 186 -9.75 -18.82 4.93
CA LEU A 186 -9.49 -17.96 3.77
C LEU A 186 -8.82 -18.69 2.60
N SER A 187 -8.35 -19.94 2.80
CA SER A 187 -7.75 -20.73 1.72
C SER A 187 -8.83 -21.12 0.71
N PRO A 188 -8.67 -20.75 -0.59
CA PRO A 188 -9.60 -21.15 -1.64
C PRO A 188 -9.44 -22.63 -2.03
N VAL A 189 -8.32 -23.26 -1.66
CA VAL A 189 -8.07 -24.68 -1.91
C VAL A 189 -8.59 -25.49 -0.73
N GLU A 190 -9.39 -26.52 -0.99
CA GLU A 190 -9.67 -27.58 -0.04
C GLU A 190 -8.37 -28.33 0.28
N GLY A 191 -7.70 -27.87 1.35
CA GLY A 191 -6.63 -28.62 1.98
C GLY A 191 -7.19 -29.56 3.05
N GLU A 192 -6.37 -30.52 3.47
CA GLU A 192 -6.58 -31.21 4.75
C GLU A 192 -6.79 -30.13 5.83
N GLN A 193 -8.02 -30.03 6.37
CA GLN A 193 -8.31 -29.18 7.52
C GLN A 193 -7.49 -29.74 8.67
N ARG A 194 -6.33 -29.13 8.89
CA ARG A 194 -5.45 -29.51 9.98
C ARG A 194 -5.89 -28.76 11.21
N ASP A 195 -6.03 -29.46 12.32
CA ASP A 195 -6.24 -28.83 13.61
C ASP A 195 -5.16 -27.74 13.80
N ALA A 196 -5.63 -26.50 14.00
CA ALA A 196 -4.76 -25.33 14.11
C ALA A 196 -3.87 -25.42 15.35
N ALA A 197 -4.37 -25.98 16.46
CA ALA A 197 -3.60 -26.22 17.67
C ALA A 197 -2.55 -27.31 17.44
N GLU A 198 -2.92 -28.42 16.80
CA GLU A 198 -1.95 -29.48 16.44
C GLU A 198 -0.89 -28.97 15.46
N THR A 199 -1.27 -28.08 14.53
CA THR A 199 -0.35 -27.43 13.61
C THR A 199 0.63 -26.51 14.33
N LEU A 200 0.13 -25.72 15.29
CA LEU A 200 0.94 -24.84 16.12
C LEU A 200 1.93 -25.64 16.98
N GLU A 201 1.47 -26.70 17.64
CA GLU A 201 2.31 -27.60 18.43
C GLU A 201 3.41 -28.24 17.57
N ARG A 202 3.05 -28.77 16.39
CA ARG A 202 4.05 -29.30 15.43
C ARG A 202 5.05 -28.26 14.96
N ILE A 203 4.67 -27.00 14.82
CA ILE A 203 5.61 -25.91 14.48
C ILE A 203 6.55 -25.67 15.67
N ARG A 204 6.01 -25.59 16.88
CA ARG A 204 6.76 -25.40 18.14
C ARG A 204 7.74 -26.54 18.42
N GLU A 205 7.33 -27.79 18.29
CA GLU A 205 8.23 -28.93 18.49
C GLU A 205 9.36 -28.95 17.45
N ARG A 206 9.06 -28.58 16.20
CA ARG A 206 10.07 -28.52 15.12
C ARG A 206 11.10 -27.42 15.39
N SER A 207 10.66 -26.27 15.89
CA SER A 207 11.57 -25.18 16.26
C SER A 207 12.38 -25.49 17.52
N GLN A 208 11.79 -26.14 18.53
CA GLN A 208 12.49 -26.58 19.74
C GLN A 208 13.56 -27.63 19.42
N ARG A 209 13.21 -28.72 18.71
CA ARG A 209 14.17 -29.75 18.27
C ARG A 209 15.33 -29.16 17.48
N ARG A 210 15.08 -28.15 16.65
CA ARG A 210 16.14 -27.45 15.92
C ARG A 210 16.96 -26.49 16.78
N ALA A 211 16.38 -25.88 17.81
CA ALA A 211 17.12 -25.07 18.76
C ALA A 211 18.08 -25.94 19.60
N GLU A 212 17.65 -27.15 19.97
CA GLU A 212 18.47 -28.16 20.64
C GLU A 212 19.55 -28.73 19.73
N ASN A 213 19.26 -28.94 18.44
CA ASN A 213 20.23 -29.39 17.44
C ASN A 213 21.16 -28.29 16.92
N ARG A 214 21.09 -27.07 17.49
CA ARG A 214 21.84 -25.89 17.05
C ARG A 214 23.26 -25.81 17.63
N ALA A 215 23.96 -26.95 17.70
CA ALA A 215 25.39 -27.00 17.91
C ALA A 215 26.19 -27.02 16.60
N GLY A 216 25.54 -26.99 15.42
CA GLY A 216 26.27 -27.13 14.15
C GLY A 216 25.70 -26.49 12.89
N ASP A 217 24.47 -25.96 12.85
CA ASP A 217 23.96 -25.42 11.58
C ASP A 217 23.05 -24.19 11.74
N GLY A 218 23.36 -23.14 10.97
CA GLY A 218 22.76 -21.81 11.02
C GLY A 218 21.35 -21.72 10.41
N GLY A 219 20.57 -22.81 10.41
CA GLY A 219 19.35 -22.93 9.61
C GLY A 219 18.09 -23.27 10.40
N GLY A 220 17.17 -22.30 10.51
CA GLY A 220 15.73 -22.56 10.32
C GLY A 220 14.88 -23.06 11.49
N ALA A 221 14.49 -22.19 12.41
CA ALA A 221 13.06 -22.11 12.78
C ALA A 221 12.52 -20.96 11.93
N MET A 222 11.47 -21.20 11.10
CA MET A 222 10.87 -20.26 10.11
C MET A 222 11.83 -19.13 9.75
N GLN A 223 12.70 -19.34 8.74
CA GLN A 223 14.07 -18.82 8.66
C GLN A 223 14.20 -17.51 9.45
N SER A 224 15.16 -17.36 10.35
CA SER A 224 15.41 -16.07 11.01
C SER A 224 15.49 -14.90 10.01
N ALA A 225 15.84 -15.19 8.75
CA ALA A 225 15.73 -14.31 7.61
C ALA A 225 14.29 -14.01 7.13
N GLU A 226 13.33 -14.94 7.14
CA GLU A 226 11.91 -14.72 6.81
C GLU A 226 11.19 -13.90 7.88
N VAL A 227 11.40 -14.24 9.15
CA VAL A 227 10.89 -13.43 10.28
C VAL A 227 11.58 -12.06 10.31
N GLY A 228 12.89 -12.01 10.04
CA GLY A 228 13.64 -10.76 9.88
C GLY A 228 13.09 -9.91 8.75
N ARG A 229 12.86 -10.49 7.56
CA ARG A 229 12.21 -9.83 6.42
C ARG A 229 10.81 -9.33 6.74
N MET A 230 10.02 -10.10 7.51
CA MET A 230 8.69 -9.67 7.95
C MET A 230 8.77 -8.50 8.93
N ILE A 231 9.71 -8.54 9.88
CA ILE A 231 9.96 -7.44 10.83
C ILE A 231 10.50 -6.20 10.11
N ASP A 232 11.46 -6.35 9.19
CA ASP A 232 12.01 -5.26 8.37
C ASP A 232 10.92 -4.65 7.47
N TRP A 233 10.00 -5.48 6.95
CA TRP A 233 8.84 -5.02 6.20
C TRP A 233 7.81 -4.27 7.07
N ILE A 234 7.54 -4.74 8.30
CA ILE A 234 6.71 -4.05 9.31
C ILE A 234 7.36 -2.73 9.77
N GLN A 235 8.69 -2.65 9.79
CA GLN A 235 9.41 -1.43 10.17
C GLN A 235 9.59 -0.43 9.02
N GLY A 236 9.58 -0.91 7.77
CA GLY A 236 9.68 -0.12 6.55
C GLY A 236 8.32 0.28 5.97
N ASP A 237 7.99 -0.26 4.80
CA ASP A 237 6.89 0.21 3.95
C ASP A 237 5.49 -0.22 4.40
N GLY A 238 5.37 -1.36 5.10
CA GLY A 238 4.06 -1.92 5.44
C GLY A 238 3.28 -1.10 6.47
N ASN A 239 3.90 -0.12 7.12
CA ASN A 239 3.36 0.56 8.31
C ASN A 239 3.21 2.07 8.12
N GLN A 240 3.37 2.58 6.89
CA GLN A 240 3.36 4.02 6.62
C GLN A 240 2.03 4.68 7.05
N ASN A 241 0.93 3.92 7.13
CA ASN A 241 -0.40 4.41 7.46
C ASN A 241 -0.87 4.13 8.91
N SER A 242 -0.12 3.38 9.72
CA SER A 242 -0.56 3.01 11.08
C SER A 242 -0.08 4.02 12.13
N SER A 243 -0.89 4.24 13.16
CA SER A 243 -0.57 5.07 14.32
C SER A 243 0.58 4.48 15.15
N PRO A 244 1.38 5.30 15.86
CA PRO A 244 2.50 4.78 16.68
C PRO A 244 2.10 3.70 17.69
N GLY A 245 0.88 3.78 18.24
CA GLY A 245 0.36 2.80 19.19
C GLY A 245 0.10 1.42 18.55
N GLU A 246 -0.48 1.40 17.35
CA GLU A 246 -0.68 0.17 16.56
C GLU A 246 0.68 -0.47 16.25
N ARG A 247 1.65 0.33 15.78
CA ARG A 247 3.00 -0.18 15.49
C ARG A 247 3.64 -0.85 16.70
N ALA A 248 3.51 -0.24 17.88
CA ALA A 248 4.05 -0.79 19.12
C ALA A 248 3.38 -2.13 19.51
N ARG A 249 2.06 -2.26 19.31
CA ARG A 249 1.32 -3.50 19.58
C ARG A 249 1.72 -4.61 18.62
N VAL A 250 1.70 -4.37 17.30
CA VAL A 250 2.15 -5.32 16.29
C VAL A 250 3.59 -5.77 16.57
N THR A 251 4.50 -4.83 16.82
CA THR A 251 5.92 -5.16 17.09
C THR A 251 6.07 -6.06 18.31
N ARG A 252 5.34 -5.77 19.39
CA ARG A 252 5.35 -6.58 20.60
C ARG A 252 4.79 -7.98 20.33
N PHE A 253 3.63 -8.07 19.69
CA PHE A 253 2.98 -9.33 19.34
C PHE A 253 3.91 -10.22 18.49
N MET A 254 4.53 -9.65 17.47
CA MET A 254 5.47 -10.36 16.60
C MET A 254 6.72 -10.82 17.35
N ARG A 255 7.32 -9.96 18.18
CA ARG A 255 8.47 -10.32 19.03
C ARG A 255 8.12 -11.49 19.94
N ASP A 256 6.97 -11.43 20.61
CA ASP A 256 6.56 -12.44 21.59
C ASP A 256 6.16 -13.74 20.90
N THR A 257 5.54 -13.69 19.71
CA THR A 257 5.34 -14.85 18.82
C THR A 257 6.67 -15.55 18.52
N VAL A 258 7.70 -14.80 18.10
CA VAL A 258 9.00 -15.38 17.77
C VAL A 258 9.66 -16.03 18.98
N ARG A 259 9.52 -15.44 20.17
CA ARG A 259 10.01 -16.02 21.42
C ARG A 259 9.27 -17.29 21.79
N TYR A 260 7.93 -17.25 21.72
CA TYR A 260 7.06 -18.40 21.96
C TYR A 260 7.42 -19.57 21.04
N MET A 261 7.56 -19.32 19.75
CA MET A 261 7.98 -20.32 18.77
C MET A 261 9.37 -20.89 19.06
N ARG A 262 10.26 -20.15 19.72
CA ARG A 262 11.60 -20.64 20.10
C ARG A 262 11.63 -21.32 21.46
N GLY A 263 10.49 -21.48 22.13
CA GLY A 263 10.42 -21.97 23.51
C GLY A 263 11.06 -21.02 24.52
N GLN A 264 11.16 -19.72 24.19
CA GLN A 264 11.70 -18.70 25.09
C GLN A 264 10.57 -18.08 25.91
N ASP A 265 10.87 -17.74 27.16
CA ASP A 265 9.97 -16.99 28.04
C ASP A 265 9.65 -15.61 27.42
N ILE A 266 8.38 -15.39 27.09
CA ILE A 266 7.89 -14.15 26.48
C ILE A 266 7.96 -12.96 27.44
N ASN A 267 7.94 -13.21 28.75
CA ASN A 267 7.90 -12.20 29.80
C ASN A 267 9.30 -11.71 30.22
N LYS A 268 10.35 -12.46 29.91
CA LYS A 268 11.73 -12.04 30.18
C LYS A 268 12.21 -11.05 29.11
N GLY A 269 12.80 -9.94 29.55
CA GLY A 269 13.47 -8.99 28.66
C GLY A 269 14.57 -9.67 27.82
N PRO A 270 15.06 -9.01 26.74
CA PRO A 270 16.22 -9.54 26.01
C PRO A 270 17.35 -9.85 27.00
N ARG A 271 18.04 -10.98 26.82
CA ARG A 271 19.25 -11.25 27.60
C ARG A 271 20.21 -10.08 27.33
N ARG A 272 20.69 -9.49 28.43
CA ARG A 272 21.80 -8.55 28.41
C ARG A 272 23.05 -9.41 28.47
N ASP A 273 23.52 -9.80 27.30
CA ASP A 273 24.86 -10.35 27.08
C ASP A 273 25.77 -9.27 26.51
#